data_AF-A0AAW3K4Q5-F1
#
_entry.id   AF-A0AAW3K4Q5-F1
#
_cell.length_a   1.000
_cell.length_b   1.000
_cell.length_c   1.000
_cell.angle_alpha   90.00
_cell.angle_beta   90.00
_cell.angle_gamma   90.00
#
_symmetry.space_group_name_H-M   'P 1'
#
loop_
_entity.id
_entity.type
_entity.pdbx_description
1 polymer ?
#
loop_
_entity_poly.entity_id
_entity_poly.type
_entity_poly.pdbx_seq_one_letter_code
_entity_poly.pdbx_strand_id
1 'polypeptide(L)'
;MDIKEQFEELAIRIGFDIYEENAEFFYAETRMAFELFQAAKSQATPERFVLMPIKPTETMVMAVAKEHEGDAFLPYSLYDAFVRQAMIEAQEQSHELD
;
A
#
# COMPACT_ATOMS: atom_id res chain seq x y z
N MET A 1 29.05 23.77 -14.30
CA MET A 1 27.60 23.79 -14.48
C MET A 1 27.01 23.36 -13.16
N ASP A 2 26.32 24.29 -12.52
CA ASP A 2 25.68 24.09 -11.22
C ASP A 2 24.55 23.05 -11.33
N ILE A 3 24.27 22.29 -10.27
CA ILE A 3 23.22 21.26 -10.29
C ILE A 3 21.86 21.90 -10.58
N LYS A 4 21.64 23.12 -10.06
CA LYS A 4 20.44 23.90 -10.32
C LYS A 4 20.28 24.24 -11.81
N GLU A 5 21.35 24.71 -12.45
CA GLU A 5 21.34 25.02 -13.89
C GLU A 5 20.98 23.79 -14.74
N GLN A 6 21.51 22.61 -14.40
CA GLN A 6 21.19 21.37 -15.11
C GLN A 6 19.71 20.99 -14.96
N PHE A 7 19.15 21.24 -13.78
CA PHE A 7 17.75 20.96 -13.47
C PHE A 7 16.82 21.90 -14.25
N GLU A 8 17.13 23.19 -14.25
CA GLU A 8 16.41 24.24 -14.98
C GLU A 8 16.45 24.02 -16.51
N GLU A 9 17.62 23.70 -17.07
CA GLU A 9 17.75 23.37 -18.49
C GLU A 9 16.92 22.15 -18.88
N LEU A 10 16.91 21.12 -18.03
CA LEU A 10 16.15 19.91 -18.28
C LEU A 10 14.65 20.19 -18.26
N ALA A 11 14.15 20.95 -17.28
CA ALA A 11 12.76 21.40 -17.21
C ALA A 11 12.32 22.16 -18.46
N ILE A 12 13.11 23.13 -18.91
CA ILE A 12 12.82 23.87 -20.14
C ILE A 12 12.76 22.92 -21.34
N ARG A 13 13.69 21.96 -21.42
CA ARG A 13 13.75 20.99 -22.52
C ARG A 13 12.53 20.07 -22.56
N ILE A 14 12.03 19.64 -21.40
CA ILE A 14 10.89 18.72 -21.30
C ILE A 14 9.55 19.46 -21.15
N GLY A 15 9.57 20.78 -20.97
CA GLY A 15 8.39 21.62 -20.79
C GLY A 15 7.71 21.45 -19.44
N PHE A 16 8.49 21.18 -18.38
CA PHE A 16 7.98 20.97 -17.02
C PHE A 16 8.26 22.20 -16.15
N ASP A 17 7.34 22.50 -15.23
CA ASP A 17 7.54 23.56 -14.24
C ASP A 17 8.41 23.05 -13.07
N ILE A 18 9.30 23.93 -12.56
CA ILE A 18 10.11 23.65 -11.37
C ILE A 18 9.66 24.51 -10.20
N TYR A 19 9.67 23.93 -9.01
CA TYR A 19 9.60 24.67 -7.76
C TYR A 19 10.67 24.20 -6.77
N GLU A 20 10.97 25.05 -5.79
CA GLU A 20 11.91 24.76 -4.71
C GLU A 20 11.15 24.60 -3.39
N GLU A 21 11.41 23.52 -2.67
CA GLU A 21 10.87 23.26 -1.34
C GLU A 21 11.99 22.69 -0.46
N ASN A 22 12.22 23.27 0.73
CA ASN A 22 13.27 22.83 1.65
C ASN A 22 14.69 22.73 1.04
N ALA A 23 15.04 23.64 0.12
CA ALA A 23 16.30 23.63 -0.65
C ALA A 23 16.47 22.43 -1.60
N GLU A 24 15.38 21.74 -1.93
CA GLU A 24 15.30 20.70 -2.95
C GLU A 24 14.47 21.17 -4.15
N PHE A 25 14.88 20.81 -5.36
CA PHE A 25 14.18 21.16 -6.60
C PHE A 25 13.31 20.01 -7.07
N PHE A 26 12.08 20.33 -7.48
CA PHE A 26 11.10 19.35 -7.93
C PHE A 26 10.47 19.76 -9.26
N TYR A 27 10.13 18.77 -10.09
CA TYR A 27 9.27 18.98 -11.25
C TYR A 27 7.80 18.84 -10.84
N ALA A 28 6.99 19.87 -11.10
CA ALA A 28 5.59 19.94 -10.69
C ALA A 28 4.76 18.76 -11.23
N GLU A 29 4.96 18.40 -12.48
CA GLU A 29 4.24 17.34 -13.18
C GLU A 29 4.63 15.96 -12.65
N THR A 30 5.91 15.77 -12.30
CA THR A 30 6.38 14.51 -11.72
C THR A 30 5.80 14.32 -10.31
N ARG A 31 5.74 15.40 -9.53
CA ARG A 31 5.11 15.41 -8.20
C ARG A 31 3.62 15.07 -8.31
N MET A 32 2.91 15.77 -9.18
CA MET A 32 1.48 15.55 -9.42
C MET A 32 1.20 14.11 -9.90
N ALA A 33 2.00 13.59 -10.83
CA ALA A 33 1.87 12.22 -11.32
C ALA A 33 2.12 11.19 -10.21
N PHE A 34 3.09 11.43 -9.33
CA PHE A 34 3.36 10.57 -8.17
C PHE A 34 2.19 10.60 -7.18
N GLU A 35 1.66 11.77 -6.84
CA GLU A 35 0.51 11.91 -5.94
C GLU A 35 -0.74 11.25 -6.52
N LEU A 36 -0.99 11.41 -7.82
CA LEU A 36 -2.08 10.75 -8.53
C LEU A 36 -1.90 9.22 -8.55
N PHE A 37 -0.68 8.74 -8.76
CA PHE A 37 -0.37 7.30 -8.69
C PHE A 37 -0.60 6.76 -7.28
N GLN A 38 -0.19 7.47 -6.24
CA GLN A 38 -0.41 7.08 -4.86
C GLN A 38 -1.91 7.05 -4.53
N ALA A 39 -2.68 8.05 -4.97
CA ALA A 39 -4.14 8.09 -4.82
C ALA A 39 -4.87 7.00 -5.62
N ALA A 40 -4.37 6.65 -6.81
CA ALA A 40 -4.91 5.55 -7.61
C ALA A 40 -4.56 4.18 -7.01
N LYS A 41 -3.35 4.03 -6.45
CA LYS A 41 -2.92 2.84 -5.73
C LYS A 41 -3.69 2.65 -4.42
N SER A 42 -4.12 3.74 -3.79
CA SER A 42 -4.97 3.71 -2.59
C SER A 42 -6.44 3.46 -2.91
N GLN A 43 -6.81 3.02 -4.14
CA GLN A 43 -8.17 2.56 -4.40
C GLN A 43 -8.54 1.51 -3.36
N ALA A 44 -9.59 1.82 -2.61
CA ALA A 44 -10.12 0.97 -1.55
C ALA A 44 -10.40 -0.43 -2.10
N THR A 45 -10.11 -1.45 -1.29
CA THR A 45 -10.59 -2.81 -1.54
C THR A 45 -12.09 -2.73 -1.81
N PRO A 46 -12.58 -3.22 -2.97
CA PRO A 46 -14.00 -3.10 -3.29
C PRO A 46 -14.88 -3.69 -2.20
N GLU A 47 -16.09 -3.17 -2.04
CA GLU A 47 -17.04 -3.70 -1.05
C GLU A 47 -17.20 -5.22 -1.22
N ARG A 48 -17.11 -5.95 -0.10
CA ARG A 48 -17.17 -7.43 0.00
C ARG A 48 -15.92 -8.16 -0.50
N PHE A 49 -14.83 -7.47 -0.81
CA PHE A 49 -13.52 -8.08 -1.03
C PHE A 49 -12.61 -7.88 0.19
N VAL A 50 -11.66 -8.79 0.36
CA VAL A 50 -10.69 -8.80 1.45
C VAL A 50 -9.32 -9.01 0.83
N LEU A 51 -8.37 -8.11 1.11
CA LEU A 51 -6.99 -8.31 0.70
C LEU A 51 -6.33 -9.28 1.66
N MET A 52 -5.87 -10.41 1.12
CA MET A 52 -5.01 -11.34 1.86
C MET A 52 -3.55 -11.12 1.48
N PRO A 53 -2.63 -11.13 2.47
CA PRO A 53 -1.22 -11.07 2.16
C PRO A 53 -0.77 -12.35 1.45
N ILE A 54 0.17 -12.23 0.50
CA ILE A 54 0.72 -13.38 -0.25
C ILE A 54 1.35 -14.41 0.70
N LYS A 55 1.91 -13.95 1.81
CA LYS A 55 2.40 -14.79 2.91
C LYS A 55 1.60 -14.46 4.17
N PRO A 56 1.03 -15.47 4.86
CA PRO A 56 0.36 -15.24 6.14
C PRO A 56 1.30 -14.58 7.15
N THR A 57 0.75 -13.67 7.94
CA THR A 57 1.44 -13.09 9.09
C THR A 57 1.51 -14.09 10.25
N GLU A 58 2.36 -13.83 11.23
CA GLU A 58 2.45 -14.67 12.43
C GLU A 58 1.14 -14.66 13.22
N THR A 59 0.45 -13.52 13.30
CA THR A 59 -0.88 -13.39 13.93
C THR A 59 -1.91 -14.27 13.25
N MET A 60 -1.93 -14.25 11.91
CA MET A 60 -2.80 -15.11 11.11
C MET A 60 -2.52 -16.60 11.36
N VAL A 61 -1.25 -17.00 11.36
CA VAL A 61 -0.86 -18.39 11.60
C VAL A 61 -1.26 -18.85 13.00
N MET A 62 -1.04 -18.02 14.02
CA MET A 62 -1.40 -18.34 15.39
C MET A 62 -2.91 -18.41 15.60
N ALA A 63 -3.69 -17.54 14.97
CA ALA A 63 -5.15 -17.57 15.01
C ALA A 63 -5.70 -18.87 14.41
N VAL A 64 -5.21 -19.24 13.22
CA VAL A 64 -5.58 -20.50 12.54
C VAL A 64 -5.18 -21.72 13.36
N ALA A 65 -3.97 -21.72 13.95
CA ALA A 65 -3.50 -22.82 14.79
C ALA A 65 -4.38 -23.01 16.04
N LYS A 66 -4.86 -21.91 16.64
CA LYS A 66 -5.77 -21.92 17.79
C LYS A 66 -7.18 -22.37 17.40
N GLU A 67 -7.70 -21.92 16.26
CA GLU A 67 -9.04 -22.29 15.78
C GLU A 67 -9.15 -23.77 15.42
N HIS A 68 -8.05 -24.39 15.00
CA HIS A 68 -7.98 -25.80 14.62
C HIS A 68 -7.20 -26.69 15.60
N GLU A 69 -7.02 -26.26 16.84
CA GLU A 69 -6.32 -27.04 17.85
C GLU A 69 -7.07 -28.37 18.11
N GLY A 70 -6.47 -29.49 17.71
CA GLY A 70 -7.06 -30.84 17.85
C GLY A 70 -7.79 -31.38 16.62
N ASP A 71 -7.92 -30.59 15.55
CA ASP A 71 -8.52 -31.00 14.28
C ASP A 71 -7.47 -31.41 13.23
N ALA A 72 -7.90 -32.22 12.26
CA ALA A 72 -7.07 -32.51 11.09
C ALA A 72 -6.90 -31.24 10.24
N PHE A 73 -5.65 -30.90 9.90
CA PHE A 73 -5.29 -29.78 9.03
C PHE A 73 -5.76 -30.02 7.59
N LEU A 74 -7.05 -29.79 7.33
CA LEU A 74 -7.62 -29.88 6.00
C LEU A 74 -7.34 -28.57 5.23
N PRO A 75 -6.87 -28.62 3.98
CA PRO A 75 -6.48 -27.41 3.24
C PRO A 75 -7.56 -26.33 3.17
N TYR A 76 -8.84 -26.72 3.09
CA TYR A 76 -9.96 -25.79 3.03
C TYR A 76 -10.29 -25.13 4.38
N SER A 77 -10.15 -25.85 5.50
CA SER A 77 -10.43 -25.27 6.82
C SER A 77 -9.39 -24.21 7.18
N LEU A 78 -8.12 -24.47 6.84
CA LEU A 78 -7.04 -23.49 7.01
C LEU A 78 -7.26 -22.24 6.18
N TYR A 79 -7.70 -22.40 4.92
CA TYR A 79 -7.98 -21.26 4.05
C TYR A 79 -9.13 -20.39 4.60
N ASP A 80 -10.22 -21.00 5.10
CA ASP A 80 -11.33 -20.26 5.70
C ASP A 80 -10.89 -19.46 6.94
N ALA A 81 -10.11 -20.09 7.83
CA ALA A 81 -9.56 -19.43 9.00
C ALA A 81 -8.62 -18.25 8.64
N PHE A 82 -7.77 -18.42 7.62
CA PHE A 82 -6.93 -17.33 7.11
C PHE A 82 -7.76 -16.16 6.54
N VAL A 83 -8.81 -16.45 5.77
CA VAL A 83 -9.70 -15.42 5.22
C VAL A 83 -10.43 -14.66 6.34
N ARG A 84 -10.94 -15.38 7.35
CA ARG A 84 -11.60 -14.75 8.51
C ARG A 84 -10.66 -13.83 9.28
N GLN A 85 -9.43 -14.27 9.54
CA GLN A 85 -8.48 -13.43 10.26
C GLN A 85 -8.06 -12.20 9.44
N ALA A 86 -7.91 -12.33 8.12
CA ALA A 86 -7.65 -11.19 7.24
C ALA A 86 -8.82 -10.17 7.23
N MET A 87 -10.07 -10.63 7.34
CA MET A 87 -11.23 -9.75 7.46
C MET A 87 -11.19 -8.93 8.76
N ILE A 88 -10.83 -9.56 9.87
CA ILE A 88 -10.72 -8.91 11.18
C ILE A 88 -9.63 -7.84 11.14
N GLU A 89 -8.43 -8.19 10.67
CA GLU A 89 -7.30 -7.26 10.57
C GLU A 89 -7.61 -6.07 9.65
N ALA A 90 -8.31 -6.30 8.53
CA ALA A 90 -8.75 -5.22 7.65
C ALA A 90 -9.78 -4.29 8.30
N GLN A 91 -10.69 -4.83 9.11
CA GLN A 91 -11.67 -4.04 9.85
C GLN A 91 -11.00 -3.22 10.96
N GLU A 92 -10.07 -3.79 11.73
CA GLU A 92 -9.33 -3.08 12.78
C GLU A 92 -8.50 -1.92 12.20
N GLN A 93 -7.80 -2.14 11.08
CA GLN A 93 -7.05 -1.07 10.39
C GLN A 93 -7.93 0.08 9.89
N SER A 94 -9.17 -0.21 9.52
CA SER A 94 -10.13 0.84 9.11
C SER A 94 -10.62 1.69 10.29
N HIS A 95 -10.65 1.13 11.49
CA HIS A 95 -11.09 1.83 12.70
C HIS A 95 -9.97 2.61 13.42
N GLU A 96 -8.69 2.30 13.15
CA GLU A 96 -7.54 3.06 13.69
C GLU A 96 -7.24 4.35 12.92
N LEU A 97 -7.88 4.55 11.76
CA LEU A 97 -7.69 5.71 10.89
C LEU A 97 -8.78 6.80 11.03
N ASP A 98 -9.74 6.61 11.94
CA ASP A 98 -10.75 7.58 12.39
C ASP A 98 -10.36 8.24 13.73
#